data_AF-B4UI01-F1
#
_entry.id   AF-B4UI01-F1
#
_cell.length_a   1.000
_cell.length_b   1.000
_cell.length_c   1.000
_cell.angle_alpha   90.00
_cell.angle_beta   90.00
_cell.angle_gamma   90.00
#
_symmetry.space_group_name_H-M   'P 1'
#
loop_
_entity.id
_entity.type
_entity.pdbx_description
1 polymer ?
#
loop_
_entity_poly.entity_id
_entity_poly.type
_entity_poly.pdbx_seq_one_letter_code
_entity_poly.pdbx_strand_id
1 'polypeptide(L)'
;MRTTRIALALAALAAAGCGSSSNDGGGPTELTGTIRGQPFTVVEAAFAGPEASNDCSIEVGLPAPLPYAPSSVLIGFSKSPGLCQTLTTPCAMKKSFGLVGGLLVHARIGQPGTPVTAPPLDAAGYTVVTDPSSLTPDATGAVRVGIFSANETDDACVDKASIDATGTATLTAISANEIRGSLDLTFTDGGTLKGPFVAQKCAVTYDACDPAPPVCNGTPTCN
;
A
#
# COMPACT_ATOMS: atom_id res chain seq x y z
N MET A 1 4.02 5.10 25.80
CA MET A 1 4.33 5.50 24.42
C MET A 1 4.64 4.22 23.65
N ARG A 2 3.64 3.65 22.96
CA ARG A 2 3.69 2.32 22.31
C ARG A 2 3.47 2.41 20.78
N THR A 3 3.78 3.58 20.22
CA THR A 3 3.87 3.89 18.80
C THR A 3 5.27 3.43 18.34
N THR A 4 5.58 2.93 17.13
CA THR A 4 5.72 3.75 15.92
C THR A 4 6.50 2.96 14.82
N ARG A 5 6.19 1.70 14.48
CA ARG A 5 6.98 1.02 13.40
C ARG A 5 6.19 0.38 12.27
N ILE A 6 5.07 -0.30 12.51
CA ILE A 6 4.23 -0.78 11.39
C ILE A 6 3.41 0.38 10.78
N ALA A 7 3.15 1.44 11.56
CA ALA A 7 2.50 2.67 11.09
C ALA A 7 3.38 3.55 10.18
N LEU A 8 4.69 3.31 10.09
CA LEU A 8 5.61 4.16 9.32
C LEU A 8 5.49 3.97 7.80
N ALA A 9 4.88 2.86 7.36
CA ALA A 9 4.64 2.58 5.93
C ALA A 9 3.58 3.49 5.29
N LEU A 10 2.66 4.10 6.06
CA LEU A 10 1.59 4.94 5.52
C LEU A 10 2.05 6.35 5.16
N ALA A 11 3.07 6.90 5.83
CA ALA A 11 3.57 8.25 5.53
C ALA A 11 4.24 8.35 4.15
N ALA A 12 4.56 7.20 3.55
CA ALA A 12 5.18 7.11 2.24
C ALA A 12 4.22 7.33 1.06
N LEU A 13 2.93 7.07 1.23
CA LEU A 13 1.96 7.20 0.13
C LEU A 13 1.43 8.63 -0.06
N ALA A 14 1.58 9.51 0.94
CA ALA A 14 1.17 10.91 0.86
C ALA A 14 2.04 11.73 -0.11
N ALA A 15 3.22 11.22 -0.47
CA ALA A 15 4.14 11.87 -1.38
C ALA A 15 3.98 11.37 -2.83
N ALA A 16 3.36 10.22 -3.08
CA ALA A 16 3.23 9.69 -4.43
C ALA A 16 2.14 10.46 -5.19
N GLY A 17 2.52 11.61 -5.75
CA GLY A 17 1.82 12.38 -6.78
C GLY A 17 2.88 13.14 -7.55
N CYS A 18 3.36 12.65 -8.70
CA CYS A 18 4.26 13.39 -9.61
C CYS A 18 4.37 12.76 -10.99
N GLY A 19 4.18 13.55 -12.03
CA GLY A 19 4.76 13.22 -13.33
C GLY A 19 3.89 13.55 -14.52
N SER A 20 4.51 14.30 -15.43
CA SER A 20 4.03 14.63 -16.76
C SER A 20 3.94 13.40 -17.65
N SER A 21 2.87 13.35 -18.44
CA SER A 21 2.42 12.24 -19.28
C SER A 21 3.51 11.64 -20.17
N SER A 22 3.95 10.44 -19.82
CA SER A 22 4.44 9.43 -20.77
C SER A 22 3.63 8.15 -20.55
N ASN A 23 3.07 7.60 -21.63
CA ASN A 23 2.05 6.54 -21.57
C ASN A 23 2.67 5.17 -21.24
N ASP A 24 2.79 4.83 -19.96
CA ASP A 24 2.93 3.44 -19.53
C ASP A 24 1.60 3.02 -18.91
N GLY A 25 0.79 2.32 -19.71
CA GLY A 25 -0.60 2.02 -19.39
C GLY A 25 -0.72 1.04 -18.22
N GLY A 26 -1.42 1.45 -17.15
CA GLY A 26 -1.84 0.50 -16.14
C GLY A 26 -2.97 -0.41 -16.61
N GLY A 27 -3.18 -1.48 -15.84
CA GLY A 27 -4.13 -2.53 -16.21
C GLY A 27 -5.59 -2.08 -16.09
N PRO A 28 -6.50 -2.72 -16.84
CA PRO A 28 -7.92 -2.48 -16.71
C PRO A 28 -8.41 -2.84 -15.31
N THR A 29 -9.41 -2.12 -14.83
CA THR A 29 -9.99 -2.31 -13.51
C THR A 29 -11.46 -1.97 -13.53
N GLU A 30 -12.25 -2.71 -12.76
CA GLU A 30 -13.67 -2.43 -12.53
C GLU A 30 -13.88 -1.94 -11.09
N LEU A 31 -12.80 -1.57 -10.40
CA LEU A 31 -12.86 -0.96 -9.08
C LEU A 31 -13.60 0.37 -9.14
N THR A 32 -14.71 0.42 -8.41
CA THR A 32 -15.53 1.61 -8.29
C THR A 32 -15.94 1.81 -6.84
N GLY A 33 -16.30 3.04 -6.51
CA GLY A 33 -16.49 3.41 -5.13
C GLY A 33 -16.85 4.86 -4.91
N THR A 34 -16.76 5.26 -3.65
CA THR A 34 -16.86 6.65 -3.21
C THR A 34 -15.75 6.97 -2.23
N ILE A 35 -15.22 8.17 -2.34
CA ILE A 35 -14.21 8.74 -1.45
C ILE A 35 -14.68 10.16 -1.14
N ARG A 36 -14.84 10.51 0.13
CA ARG A 36 -15.40 11.79 0.59
C ARG A 36 -16.76 12.11 -0.02
N GLY A 37 -17.58 11.08 -0.18
CA GLY A 37 -18.90 11.18 -0.82
C GLY A 37 -18.85 11.47 -2.33
N GLN A 38 -17.67 11.53 -2.95
CA GLN A 38 -17.50 11.70 -4.39
C GLN A 38 -17.29 10.34 -5.06
N PRO A 39 -17.82 10.12 -6.28
CA PRO A 39 -17.53 8.93 -7.05
C PRO A 39 -16.03 8.77 -7.29
N PHE A 40 -15.53 7.54 -7.07
CA PHE A 40 -14.15 7.17 -7.34
C PHE A 40 -14.15 5.96 -8.28
N THR A 41 -13.88 6.21 -9.55
CA THR A 41 -13.69 5.18 -10.57
C THR A 41 -12.20 5.05 -10.84
N VAL A 42 -11.65 3.87 -10.62
CA VAL A 42 -10.24 3.63 -10.86
C VAL A 42 -10.01 3.57 -12.37
N VAL A 43 -9.05 4.35 -12.84
CA VAL A 43 -8.58 4.36 -14.24
C VAL A 43 -7.33 3.50 -14.38
N GLU A 44 -6.50 3.45 -13.33
CA GLU A 44 -5.21 2.77 -13.36
C GLU A 44 -4.93 2.06 -12.04
N ALA A 45 -4.44 0.82 -12.11
CA ALA A 45 -3.88 0.09 -10.97
C ALA A 45 -2.43 -0.32 -11.27
N ALA A 46 -1.55 -0.16 -10.28
CA ALA A 46 -0.13 -0.47 -10.42
C ALA A 46 0.49 -0.92 -9.10
N PHE A 47 1.64 -1.60 -9.15
CA PHE A 47 2.29 -2.12 -7.95
C PHE A 47 3.82 -2.04 -7.97
N ALA A 48 4.42 -2.02 -6.79
CA ALA A 48 5.85 -2.13 -6.55
C ALA A 48 6.17 -3.38 -5.69
N GLY A 49 7.21 -4.12 -6.07
CA GLY A 49 7.55 -5.43 -5.51
C GLY A 49 7.14 -6.62 -6.41
N PRO A 50 6.70 -7.77 -5.86
CA PRO A 50 6.78 -8.11 -4.43
C PRO A 50 8.24 -8.16 -3.95
N GLU A 51 8.49 -7.71 -2.73
CA GLU A 51 9.80 -7.73 -2.08
C GLU A 51 9.73 -8.60 -0.82
N ALA A 52 10.80 -9.33 -0.52
CA ALA A 52 10.89 -10.17 0.66
C ALA A 52 12.11 -9.76 1.48
N SER A 53 11.93 -9.64 2.80
CA SER A 53 13.02 -9.38 3.72
C SER A 53 13.01 -10.36 4.89
N ASN A 54 14.20 -10.84 5.28
CA ASN A 54 14.35 -11.85 6.33
C ASN A 54 14.90 -11.28 7.64
N ASP A 55 15.33 -10.01 7.64
CA ASP A 55 16.10 -9.41 8.72
C ASP A 55 15.35 -8.25 9.41
N CYS A 56 14.02 -8.31 9.47
CA CYS A 56 13.27 -7.30 10.21
C CYS A 56 13.14 -7.67 11.71
N SER A 57 12.99 -6.66 12.56
CA SER A 57 12.73 -6.85 13.99
C SER A 57 11.66 -5.90 14.55
N ILE A 58 10.87 -6.40 15.51
CA ILE A 58 9.84 -5.62 16.23
C ILE A 58 10.21 -5.53 17.70
N GLU A 59 10.25 -4.30 18.21
CA GLU A 59 10.39 -3.99 19.63
C GLU A 59 9.02 -4.07 20.31
N VAL A 60 8.72 -5.19 20.99
CA VAL A 60 7.43 -5.42 21.67
C VAL A 60 7.53 -5.33 23.21
N GLY A 61 8.55 -4.66 23.74
CA GLY A 61 8.78 -4.57 25.18
C GLY A 61 9.19 -5.92 25.82
N LEU A 62 9.69 -6.85 25.00
CA LEU A 62 10.36 -8.06 25.45
C LEU A 62 11.86 -7.80 25.65
N PRO A 63 12.58 -8.66 26.40
CA PRO A 63 14.02 -8.51 26.64
C PRO A 63 14.88 -8.56 25.36
N ALA A 64 14.36 -9.13 24.28
CA ALA A 64 14.97 -9.15 22.96
C ALA A 64 13.91 -8.83 21.89
N PRO A 65 14.29 -8.15 20.79
CA PRO A 65 13.38 -7.88 19.67
C PRO A 65 12.86 -9.18 19.06
N LEU A 66 11.61 -9.19 18.62
CA LEU A 66 11.04 -10.32 17.87
C LEU A 66 11.46 -10.22 16.41
N PRO A 67 12.12 -11.24 15.83
CA PRO A 67 12.39 -11.25 14.41
C PRO A 67 11.09 -11.46 13.63
N TYR A 68 10.94 -10.77 12.51
CA TYR A 68 9.87 -11.03 11.55
C TYR A 68 10.41 -10.93 10.12
N ALA A 69 9.81 -11.70 9.22
CA ALA A 69 10.19 -11.69 7.82
C ALA A 69 8.94 -11.48 6.95
N PRO A 70 8.77 -10.29 6.35
CA PRO A 70 7.67 -9.99 5.44
C PRO A 70 8.04 -10.29 3.98
N SER A 71 7.08 -10.83 3.24
CA SER A 71 6.91 -10.52 1.82
C SER A 71 5.83 -9.46 1.69
N SER A 72 6.09 -8.43 0.90
CA SER A 72 5.16 -7.31 0.75
C SER A 72 5.03 -6.85 -0.69
N VAL A 73 3.89 -6.23 -0.98
CA VAL A 73 3.67 -5.50 -2.21
C VAL A 73 2.94 -4.20 -1.90
N LEU A 74 3.43 -3.11 -2.50
CA LEU A 74 2.74 -1.83 -2.51
C LEU A 74 1.85 -1.77 -3.76
N ILE A 75 0.56 -1.53 -3.61
CA ILE A 75 -0.40 -1.43 -4.71
C ILE A 75 -1.08 -0.06 -4.66
N GLY A 76 -1.20 0.60 -5.80
CA GLY A 76 -1.93 1.85 -5.96
C GLY A 76 -3.09 1.73 -6.94
N PHE A 77 -4.07 2.60 -6.77
CA PHE A 77 -5.28 2.73 -7.56
C PHE A 77 -5.59 4.21 -7.76
N SER A 78 -5.58 4.68 -8.99
CA SER A 78 -5.71 6.08 -9.33
C SER A 78 -6.93 6.36 -10.19
N LYS A 79 -7.57 7.52 -9.98
CA LYS A 79 -8.62 8.05 -10.88
C LYS A 79 -8.05 8.72 -12.14
N SER A 80 -6.73 8.68 -12.32
CA SER A 80 -6.03 9.32 -13.42
C SER A 80 -4.81 8.50 -13.85
N PRO A 81 -4.41 8.53 -15.14
CA PRO A 81 -3.24 7.81 -15.61
C PRO A 81 -1.92 8.40 -15.06
N GLY A 82 -0.85 7.60 -15.13
CA GLY A 82 0.51 7.92 -14.67
C GLY A 82 0.81 7.47 -13.24
N LEU A 83 0.18 6.41 -12.74
CA LEU A 83 0.38 5.91 -11.39
C LEU A 83 1.80 5.40 -11.16
N CYS A 84 2.41 4.69 -12.11
CA CYS A 84 3.81 4.25 -11.93
C CYS A 84 4.80 5.41 -11.80
N GLN A 85 4.63 6.48 -12.60
CA GLN A 85 5.45 7.69 -12.46
C GLN A 85 5.27 8.32 -11.08
N THR A 86 4.02 8.36 -10.65
CA THR A 86 3.62 8.84 -9.34
C THR A 86 4.26 8.07 -8.19
N LEU A 87 4.43 6.75 -8.32
CA LEU A 87 5.13 5.91 -7.35
C LEU A 87 6.66 6.08 -7.41
N THR A 88 7.23 6.38 -8.59
CA THR A 88 8.69 6.59 -8.76
C THR A 88 9.16 8.00 -8.39
N THR A 89 8.29 9.00 -8.53
CA THR A 89 8.62 10.41 -8.33
C THR A 89 7.61 10.98 -7.33
N PRO A 90 8.01 11.30 -6.10
CA PRO A 90 7.05 11.70 -5.06
C PRO A 90 6.76 13.23 -5.00
N CYS A 91 7.03 14.01 -6.05
CA CYS A 91 7.17 15.49 -5.92
C CYS A 91 6.36 16.40 -6.87
N ALA A 92 5.36 15.96 -7.64
CA ALA A 92 4.55 16.83 -8.53
C ALA A 92 3.08 16.54 -8.37
N MET A 93 2.57 17.03 -7.26
CA MET A 93 1.16 17.01 -6.97
C MET A 93 0.37 17.46 -8.20
N LYS A 94 -0.52 16.59 -8.70
CA LYS A 94 -1.50 16.97 -9.71
C LYS A 94 -2.67 17.63 -9.01
N LYS A 95 -3.27 18.64 -9.64
CA LYS A 95 -4.52 19.25 -9.13
C LYS A 95 -5.61 18.20 -9.07
N SER A 96 -6.42 18.22 -8.01
CA SER A 96 -7.57 17.34 -7.88
C SER A 96 -7.23 15.86 -8.09
N PHE A 97 -6.04 15.43 -7.67
CA PHE A 97 -5.59 14.05 -7.77
C PHE A 97 -6.28 13.18 -6.71
N GLY A 98 -6.43 11.90 -6.98
CA GLY A 98 -7.04 10.95 -6.06
C GLY A 98 -6.42 9.58 -6.25
N LEU A 99 -5.86 9.07 -5.15
CA LEU A 99 -5.12 7.82 -5.07
C LEU A 99 -5.63 7.03 -3.88
N VAL A 100 -5.96 5.77 -4.09
CA VAL A 100 -6.02 4.78 -3.03
C VAL A 100 -4.77 3.95 -3.13
N GLY A 101 -4.01 3.85 -2.05
CA GLY A 101 -2.84 2.98 -2.03
C GLY A 101 -2.86 2.10 -0.81
N GLY A 102 -2.25 0.93 -0.95
CA GLY A 102 -2.18 -0.05 0.11
C GLY A 102 -0.94 -0.91 0.08
N LEU A 103 -0.53 -1.32 1.27
CA LEU A 103 0.53 -2.27 1.48
C LEU A 103 -0.11 -3.61 1.86
N LEU A 104 0.12 -4.64 1.06
CA LEU A 104 -0.20 -6.01 1.42
C LEU A 104 1.05 -6.70 1.93
N VAL A 105 0.93 -7.39 3.06
CA VAL A 105 2.04 -8.07 3.71
C VAL A 105 1.61 -9.50 4.07
N HIS A 106 2.45 -10.45 3.67
CA HIS A 106 2.46 -11.80 4.22
C HIS A 106 3.75 -11.95 5.03
N ALA A 107 3.64 -11.97 6.35
CA ALA A 107 4.79 -12.02 7.24
C ALA A 107 4.78 -13.28 8.10
N ARG A 108 5.97 -13.74 8.49
CA ARG A 108 6.14 -14.72 9.55
C ARG A 108 6.83 -14.08 10.74
N ILE A 109 6.29 -14.30 11.93
CA ILE A 109 6.88 -13.86 13.19
C ILE A 109 7.64 -15.03 13.81
N GLY A 110 8.93 -14.84 14.06
CA GLY A 110 9.81 -15.85 14.64
C GLY A 110 9.91 -15.73 16.16
N GLN A 111 10.57 -16.72 16.76
CA GLN A 111 11.00 -16.64 18.17
C GLN A 111 12.34 -15.87 18.27
N PRO A 112 12.60 -15.17 19.38
CA PRO A 112 13.89 -14.54 19.61
C PRO A 112 15.06 -15.53 19.42
N GLY A 113 16.10 -15.10 18.70
CA GLY A 113 17.29 -15.92 18.44
C GLY A 113 17.12 -17.00 17.38
N THR A 114 15.97 -17.10 16.71
CA THR A 114 15.74 -18.06 15.63
C THR A 114 15.63 -17.32 14.30
N PRO A 115 16.35 -17.72 13.24
CA PRO A 115 16.16 -17.19 11.91
C PRO A 115 14.71 -17.39 11.45
N VAL A 116 14.14 -16.39 10.79
CA VAL A 116 12.79 -16.46 10.22
C VAL A 116 12.87 -16.12 8.74
N THR A 117 12.14 -16.86 7.92
CA THR A 117 12.12 -16.68 6.47
C THR A 117 10.78 -16.14 6.04
N ALA A 118 10.81 -15.14 5.16
CA ALA A 118 9.62 -14.52 4.62
C ALA A 118 8.79 -15.58 3.87
N PRO A 119 7.52 -15.77 4.22
CA PRO A 119 6.65 -16.58 3.42
C PRO A 119 6.42 -15.86 2.08
N PRO A 120 6.33 -16.56 0.94
CA PRO A 120 6.04 -15.89 -0.33
C PRO A 120 4.69 -15.19 -0.27
N LEU A 121 4.58 -14.05 -0.95
CA LEU A 121 3.27 -13.44 -1.20
C LEU A 121 2.41 -14.46 -1.96
N ASP A 122 1.19 -14.70 -1.50
CA ASP A 122 0.31 -15.73 -2.04
C ASP A 122 -1.05 -15.21 -2.46
N ALA A 123 -1.70 -15.98 -3.33
CA ALA A 123 -3.06 -15.74 -3.79
C ALA A 123 -4.04 -16.11 -2.66
N ALA A 124 -4.28 -15.15 -1.77
CA ALA A 124 -5.09 -15.30 -0.58
C ALA A 124 -5.84 -14.01 -0.24
N GLY A 125 -6.71 -14.10 0.77
CA GLY A 125 -7.32 -12.94 1.41
C GLY A 125 -6.39 -12.30 2.43
N TYR A 126 -6.33 -10.98 2.40
CA TYR A 126 -5.62 -10.11 3.32
C TYR A 126 -6.65 -9.26 4.04
N THR A 127 -6.71 -9.36 5.36
CA THR A 127 -7.56 -8.50 6.18
C THR A 127 -7.01 -7.10 6.18
N VAL A 128 -7.85 -6.11 5.82
CA VAL A 128 -7.45 -4.71 5.80
C VAL A 128 -7.83 -4.05 7.11
N VAL A 129 -6.84 -3.47 7.79
CA VAL A 129 -6.97 -2.85 9.12
C VAL A 129 -6.31 -1.48 9.14
N THR A 130 -6.80 -0.62 10.03
CA THR A 130 -6.17 0.67 10.34
C THR A 130 -5.02 0.53 11.35
N ASP A 131 -5.10 -0.47 12.23
CA ASP A 131 -4.06 -0.80 13.19
C ASP A 131 -3.76 -2.32 13.20
N PRO A 132 -2.59 -2.74 12.72
CA PRO A 132 -2.20 -4.15 12.69
C PRO A 132 -1.82 -4.71 14.07
N SER A 133 -1.80 -3.90 15.13
CA SER A 133 -1.44 -4.33 16.49
C SER A 133 -2.33 -5.44 17.06
N SER A 134 -3.55 -5.57 16.53
CA SER A 134 -4.55 -6.55 16.97
C SER A 134 -4.49 -7.89 16.23
N LEU A 135 -3.61 -8.01 15.22
CA LEU A 135 -3.54 -9.22 14.40
C LEU A 135 -2.88 -10.37 15.17
N THR A 136 -3.55 -11.52 15.13
CA THR A 136 -3.04 -12.76 15.73
C THR A 136 -2.43 -13.63 14.62
N PRO A 137 -1.16 -14.04 14.76
CA PRO A 137 -0.56 -15.02 13.85
C PRO A 137 -1.32 -16.34 13.84
N ASP A 138 -1.30 -17.02 12.70
CA ASP A 138 -1.83 -18.38 12.59
C ASP A 138 -0.94 -19.40 13.34
N ALA A 139 -1.33 -20.68 13.30
CA ALA A 139 -0.58 -21.76 13.96
C ALA A 139 0.87 -21.93 13.47
N THR A 140 1.22 -21.34 12.31
CA THR A 140 2.58 -21.34 11.75
C THR A 140 3.35 -20.05 12.06
N GLY A 141 2.73 -19.12 12.79
CA GLY A 141 3.28 -17.79 13.07
C GLY A 141 3.16 -16.84 11.88
N ALA A 142 2.34 -17.16 10.88
CA ALA A 142 2.14 -16.30 9.71
C ALA A 142 0.96 -15.35 9.88
N VAL A 143 1.05 -14.16 9.29
CA VAL A 143 0.02 -13.13 9.26
C VAL A 143 -0.11 -12.61 7.83
N ARG A 144 -1.37 -12.43 7.39
CA ARG A 144 -1.70 -11.70 6.16
C ARG A 144 -2.47 -10.44 6.53
N VAL A 145 -1.95 -9.29 6.11
CA VAL A 145 -2.53 -7.99 6.42
C VAL A 145 -2.46 -7.08 5.22
N GLY A 146 -3.50 -6.29 5.04
CA GLY A 146 -3.49 -5.11 4.19
C GLY A 146 -3.62 -3.86 5.05
N ILE A 147 -2.97 -2.79 4.62
CA ILE A 147 -3.17 -1.45 5.16
C ILE A 147 -3.42 -0.55 3.96
N PHE A 148 -4.55 0.14 3.95
CA PHE A 148 -4.98 0.96 2.81
C PHE A 148 -5.38 2.34 3.29
N SER A 149 -5.10 3.34 2.46
CA SER A 149 -5.56 4.70 2.67
C SER A 149 -5.90 5.37 1.34
N ALA A 150 -6.82 6.35 1.39
CA ALA A 150 -7.05 7.25 0.28
C ALA A 150 -6.44 8.62 0.56
N ASN A 151 -5.76 9.14 -0.46
CA ASN A 151 -5.14 10.45 -0.48
C ASN A 151 -5.71 11.23 -1.66
N GLU A 152 -5.97 12.51 -1.42
CA GLU A 152 -6.44 13.42 -2.46
C GLU A 152 -5.77 14.77 -2.30
N THR A 153 -5.58 15.46 -3.41
CA THR A 153 -5.27 16.89 -3.44
C THR A 153 -6.50 17.68 -3.89
N ASP A 154 -6.56 18.96 -3.53
CA ASP A 154 -7.56 19.88 -4.09
C ASP A 154 -7.07 20.61 -5.36
N ASP A 155 -7.84 21.57 -5.85
CA ASP A 155 -7.50 22.36 -7.04
C ASP A 155 -6.29 23.30 -6.82
N ALA A 156 -5.93 23.58 -5.57
CA ALA A 156 -4.74 24.32 -5.18
C ALA A 156 -3.54 23.39 -4.91
N CYS A 157 -3.67 22.09 -5.20
CA CYS A 157 -2.72 21.04 -4.88
C CYS A 157 -2.40 20.94 -3.38
N VAL A 158 -3.34 21.29 -2.52
CA VAL A 158 -3.20 21.09 -1.07
C VAL A 158 -3.63 19.66 -0.75
N ASP A 159 -2.78 18.94 -0.02
CA ASP A 159 -3.09 17.60 0.47
C ASP A 159 -4.30 17.65 1.41
N LYS A 160 -5.27 16.79 1.12
CA LYS A 160 -6.34 16.50 2.08
C LYS A 160 -5.85 15.43 3.05
N ALA A 161 -6.29 15.53 4.30
CA ALA A 161 -5.94 14.56 5.33
C ALA A 161 -6.27 13.12 4.90
N SER A 162 -5.28 12.22 4.90
CA SER A 162 -5.47 10.81 4.53
C SER A 162 -6.66 10.18 5.27
N ILE A 163 -7.40 9.31 4.57
CA ILE A 163 -8.47 8.50 5.17
C ILE A 163 -8.10 7.02 5.08
N ASP A 164 -8.04 6.36 6.24
CA ASP A 164 -7.70 4.94 6.29
C ASP A 164 -8.90 4.07 5.91
N ALA A 165 -8.62 2.84 5.50
CA ALA A 165 -9.61 1.85 5.16
C ALA A 165 -9.58 0.61 6.07
N THR A 166 -10.70 -0.07 6.11
CA THR A 166 -10.87 -1.42 6.65
C THR A 166 -11.55 -2.31 5.60
N GLY A 167 -11.49 -3.63 5.77
CA GLY A 167 -12.18 -4.57 4.90
C GLY A 167 -11.29 -5.71 4.44
N THR A 168 -11.31 -6.03 3.14
CA THR A 168 -10.54 -7.14 2.58
C THR A 168 -9.90 -6.79 1.24
N ALA A 169 -8.71 -7.34 1.01
CA ALA A 169 -8.06 -7.38 -0.27
C ALA A 169 -7.76 -8.85 -0.60
N THR A 170 -8.20 -9.34 -1.76
CA THR A 170 -7.94 -10.72 -2.19
C THR A 170 -7.03 -10.70 -3.39
N LEU A 171 -5.91 -11.42 -3.33
CA LEU A 171 -5.06 -11.67 -4.49
C LEU A 171 -5.46 -13.00 -5.13
N THR A 172 -5.64 -12.99 -6.44
CA THR A 172 -6.04 -14.19 -7.21
C THR A 172 -4.92 -14.67 -8.14
N ALA A 173 -4.03 -13.77 -8.57
CA ALA A 173 -2.83 -14.14 -9.31
C ALA A 173 -1.69 -13.16 -9.01
N ILE A 174 -0.48 -13.69 -8.90
CA ILE A 174 0.75 -12.92 -8.67
C ILE A 174 1.78 -13.39 -9.69
N SER A 175 2.35 -12.46 -10.43
CA SER A 175 3.44 -12.71 -11.37
C SER A 175 4.48 -11.60 -11.28
N ALA A 176 5.59 -11.76 -12.02
CA ALA A 176 6.65 -10.77 -12.03
C ALA A 176 6.21 -9.40 -12.59
N ASN A 177 5.16 -9.33 -13.41
CA ASN A 177 4.74 -8.09 -14.09
C ASN A 177 3.29 -7.69 -13.79
N GLU A 178 2.51 -8.57 -13.19
CA GLU A 178 1.07 -8.39 -13.03
C GLU A 178 0.58 -9.01 -11.72
N ILE A 179 -0.30 -8.29 -11.02
CA ILE A 179 -1.08 -8.80 -9.88
C ILE A 179 -2.56 -8.62 -10.20
N ARG A 180 -3.33 -9.69 -9.97
CA ARG A 180 -4.80 -9.66 -10.08
C ARG A 180 -5.42 -9.91 -8.73
N GLY A 181 -6.57 -9.29 -8.51
CA GLY A 181 -7.29 -9.45 -7.26
C GLY A 181 -8.62 -8.74 -7.23
N SER A 182 -9.15 -8.57 -6.03
CA SER A 182 -10.33 -7.77 -5.75
C SER A 182 -10.18 -7.04 -4.43
N LEU A 183 -10.86 -5.90 -4.32
CA LEU A 183 -10.98 -5.16 -3.06
C LEU A 183 -12.44 -5.15 -2.60
N ASP A 184 -12.62 -5.15 -1.29
CA ASP A 184 -13.83 -4.68 -0.62
C ASP A 184 -13.39 -3.83 0.58
N LEU A 185 -13.27 -2.52 0.36
CA LEU A 185 -12.81 -1.55 1.34
C LEU A 185 -13.94 -0.64 1.80
N THR A 186 -13.90 -0.27 3.07
CA THR A 186 -14.69 0.81 3.68
C THR A 186 -13.75 1.82 4.33
N PHE A 187 -13.83 3.08 3.94
CA PHE A 187 -13.02 4.17 4.46
C PHE A 187 -13.63 4.78 5.71
N THR A 188 -12.80 5.45 6.53
CA THR A 188 -13.23 6.09 7.78
C THR A 188 -14.26 7.21 7.59
N ASP A 189 -14.38 7.77 6.39
CA ASP A 189 -15.41 8.75 6.02
C ASP A 189 -16.73 8.11 5.55
N GLY A 190 -16.84 6.78 5.57
CA GLY A 190 -17.99 6.01 5.11
C GLY A 190 -17.98 5.69 3.61
N GLY A 191 -16.98 6.17 2.86
CA GLY A 191 -16.76 5.79 1.47
C GLY A 191 -16.41 4.31 1.32
N THR A 192 -16.48 3.80 0.09
CA THR A 192 -16.15 2.40 -0.21
C THR A 192 -15.33 2.30 -1.47
N LEU A 193 -14.50 1.26 -1.62
CA LEU A 193 -13.89 0.91 -2.90
C LEU A 193 -14.00 -0.61 -3.09
N LYS A 194 -14.73 -1.04 -4.12
CA LYS A 194 -15.05 -2.46 -4.34
C LYS A 194 -14.89 -2.88 -5.79
N GLY A 195 -14.52 -4.13 -6.01
CA GLY A 195 -14.44 -4.74 -7.34
C GLY A 195 -13.10 -5.40 -7.66
N PRO A 196 -12.98 -5.99 -8.86
CA PRO A 196 -11.75 -6.63 -9.32
C PRO A 196 -10.74 -5.62 -9.88
N PHE A 197 -9.46 -5.98 -9.84
CA PHE A 197 -8.38 -5.19 -10.40
C PHE A 197 -7.31 -6.04 -11.10
N VAL A 198 -6.61 -5.40 -12.04
CA VAL A 198 -5.36 -5.87 -12.63
C VAL A 198 -4.32 -4.77 -12.49
N ALA A 199 -3.32 -4.98 -11.64
CA ALA A 199 -2.24 -4.05 -11.38
C ALA A 199 -0.99 -4.44 -12.17
N GLN A 200 -0.35 -3.47 -12.81
CA GLN A 200 0.91 -3.65 -13.55
C GLN A 200 2.12 -3.23 -12.72
N LYS A 201 3.28 -3.86 -12.94
CA LYS A 201 4.49 -3.58 -12.18
C LYS A 201 5.10 -2.22 -12.55
N CYS A 202 5.49 -1.46 -11.54
CA CYS A 202 6.32 -0.27 -11.64
C CYS A 202 7.77 -0.60 -11.31
N ALA A 203 8.70 0.17 -11.88
CA ALA A 203 10.13 0.11 -11.55
C ALA A 203 10.45 0.84 -10.23
N VAL A 204 9.79 0.42 -9.14
CA VAL A 204 9.98 0.95 -7.79
C VAL A 204 10.34 -0.21 -6.86
N THR A 205 11.35 -0.01 -6.02
CA THR A 205 11.72 -0.93 -4.95
C THR A 205 11.20 -0.40 -3.62
N TYR A 206 10.68 -1.27 -2.77
CA TYR A 206 10.14 -0.92 -1.46
C TYR A 206 10.59 -1.95 -0.42
N ASP A 207 11.22 -1.50 0.66
CA ASP A 207 11.58 -2.37 1.79
C ASP A 207 10.58 -2.19 2.92
N ALA A 208 9.90 -3.28 3.32
CA ALA A 208 8.97 -3.27 4.44
C ALA A 208 9.66 -3.24 5.82
N CYS A 209 10.94 -3.65 5.93
CA CYS A 209 11.69 -3.54 7.18
C CYS A 209 12.08 -2.09 7.50
N ASP A 210 12.48 -1.36 6.47
CA ASP A 210 12.90 0.03 6.54
C ASP A 210 12.09 0.83 5.51
N PRO A 211 10.80 1.12 5.81
CA PRO A 211 10.00 1.96 4.95
C PRO A 211 10.58 3.38 5.01
N ALA A 212 11.58 3.65 4.19
CA ALA A 212 12.02 5.01 3.95
C ALA A 212 10.81 5.74 3.36
N PRO A 213 10.29 6.80 4.02
CA PRO A 213 9.33 7.64 3.34
C PRO A 213 10.02 8.15 2.07
N PRO A 214 9.43 8.03 0.87
CA PRO A 214 9.88 8.76 -0.30
C PRO A 214 10.14 10.20 0.10
N VAL A 215 11.42 10.57 0.13
CA VAL A 215 11.81 11.92 0.53
C VAL A 215 11.48 12.84 -0.64
N CYS A 216 10.51 13.72 -0.45
CA CYS A 216 10.19 14.75 -1.43
C CYS A 216 11.29 15.81 -1.49
N ASN A 217 12.27 15.63 -2.39
CA ASN A 217 13.23 16.69 -2.70
C ASN A 217 12.74 17.46 -3.94
N GLY A 218 11.77 18.37 -3.76
CA GLY A 218 11.27 19.22 -4.84
C GLY A 218 10.12 20.13 -4.41
N THR A 219 9.98 21.29 -5.04
CA THR A 219 8.81 22.16 -4.87
C THR A 219 7.64 21.58 -5.69
N PRO A 220 6.49 21.29 -5.08
CA PRO A 220 5.31 20.83 -5.82
C PRO A 220 4.91 21.85 -6.89
N THR A 221 4.77 21.40 -8.14
CA THR A 221 4.32 22.25 -9.25
C THR A 221 2.89 21.91 -9.65
N CYS A 222 1.97 22.85 -9.41
CA CYS A 222 0.57 22.79 -9.85
C CYS A 222 0.43 23.10 -11.35
N ASN A 223 0.76 22.13 -12.22
CA ASN A 223 0.39 22.22 -13.63
C ASN A 223 -0.99 21.62 -13.86
#